data_AF-A0AA36IJH6-F1
#
_entry.id   AF-A0AA36IJH6-F1
#
_cell.length_a   1.000
_cell.length_b   1.000
_cell.length_c   1.000
_cell.angle_alpha   90.00
_cell.angle_beta   90.00
_cell.angle_gamma   90.00
#
_symmetry.space_group_name_H-M   'P 1'
#
loop_
_entity.id
_entity.type
_entity.pdbx_description
1 polymer ?
#
loop_
_entity_poly.entity_id
_entity_poly.type
_entity_poly.pdbx_seq_one_letter_code
_entity_poly.pdbx_strand_id
1 'polypeptide(L)'
;MRPAPPAESRPLVVQQPVAPNGSCEVGLYEESEPEEQEEAYISIEVRCETQPEEAVAISGSDWQLGSWNPQQSWYLNTSPESYPVWKDRIPMPSPGGQFKVFIKNTVGEFVWEGLPCNRTWPRCGLTADTEVKLTYGESGMTTVSLGHAKESAKELREAKLQAKKKAEAARAAKAAAKAKALASVPRLGYAER
;
A
#
# COMPACT_ATOMS: atom_id res chain seq x y z
N MET A 1 58.32 -1.25 37.44
CA MET A 1 57.47 -0.98 38.62
C MET A 1 56.14 -0.45 38.13
N ARG A 2 55.05 -1.19 38.30
CA ARG A 2 53.69 -0.76 37.94
C ARG A 2 53.00 -0.21 39.20
N PRO A 3 52.37 0.97 39.17
CA PRO A 3 51.55 1.44 40.28
C PRO A 3 50.20 0.68 40.34
N ALA A 4 49.78 0.36 41.57
CA ALA A 4 48.53 -0.30 41.89
C ALA A 4 47.32 0.66 41.73
N PRO A 5 46.11 0.14 41.44
CA PRO A 5 44.90 0.95 41.30
C PRO A 5 44.33 1.40 42.66
N PRO A 6 43.83 2.65 42.80
CA PRO A 6 43.04 3.04 43.95
C PRO A 6 41.59 2.55 43.86
N ALA A 7 41.01 2.35 45.04
CA ALA A 7 39.88 1.52 45.36
C ALA A 7 38.50 1.95 44.80
N GLU A 8 37.69 0.93 44.51
CA GLU A 8 36.28 1.00 44.17
C GLU A 8 35.47 1.72 45.26
N SER A 9 34.74 2.77 44.86
CA SER A 9 33.75 3.42 45.70
C SER A 9 32.43 2.66 45.61
N ARG A 10 32.06 2.05 46.75
CA ARG A 10 30.78 1.35 46.94
C ARG A 10 29.58 2.30 46.75
N PRO A 11 28.46 1.83 46.18
CA PRO A 11 27.25 2.64 46.04
C PRO A 11 26.62 2.92 47.41
N LEU A 12 26.27 4.20 47.63
CA LEU A 12 25.44 4.63 48.75
C LEU A 12 24.04 4.02 48.59
N VAL A 13 23.71 3.13 49.52
CA VAL A 13 22.33 2.68 49.76
C VAL A 13 21.56 3.90 50.29
N VAL A 14 20.80 4.54 49.41
CA VAL A 14 19.80 5.54 49.80
C VAL A 14 18.63 4.78 50.42
N GLN A 15 18.51 4.90 51.75
CA GLN A 15 17.31 4.48 52.47
C GLN A 15 16.11 5.28 51.95
N GLN A 16 15.10 4.56 51.46
CA GLN A 16 13.78 5.12 51.18
C GLN A 16 13.09 5.52 52.51
N PRO A 17 12.43 6.68 52.60
CA PRO A 17 11.51 6.96 53.69
C PRO A 17 10.22 6.16 53.51
N VAL A 18 9.77 5.55 54.59
CA VAL A 18 8.49 4.83 54.71
C VAL A 18 7.36 5.87 54.62
N ALA A 19 6.52 5.78 53.59
CA ALA A 19 5.34 6.62 53.47
C ALA A 19 4.23 6.16 54.44
N PRO A 20 3.49 7.07 55.09
CA PRO A 20 2.36 6.74 55.94
C PRO A 20 1.15 6.28 55.12
N ASN A 21 0.40 5.33 55.69
CA ASN A 21 -0.90 4.86 55.23
C ASN A 21 -1.84 6.03 54.92
N GLY A 22 -1.95 6.36 53.63
CA GLY A 22 -2.97 7.23 53.08
C GLY A 22 -3.76 6.43 52.06
N SER A 23 -5.01 6.14 52.40
CA SER A 23 -6.04 5.59 51.54
C SER A 23 -6.05 6.27 50.16
N CYS A 24 -5.41 5.64 49.17
CA CYS A 24 -5.67 5.95 47.77
C CYS A 24 -6.90 5.13 47.37
N GLU A 25 -8.03 5.81 47.22
CA GLU A 25 -9.21 5.24 46.61
C GLU A 25 -8.83 4.59 45.28
N VAL A 26 -9.27 3.35 45.12
CA VAL A 26 -9.27 2.61 43.86
C VAL A 26 -10.16 3.35 42.87
N GLY A 27 -9.61 4.36 42.22
CA GLY A 27 -10.14 4.85 40.96
C GLY A 27 -10.04 3.71 39.97
N LEU A 28 -11.17 3.03 39.75
CA LEU A 28 -11.40 2.18 38.59
C LEU A 28 -11.10 3.05 37.37
N TYR A 29 -9.92 2.89 36.78
CA TYR A 29 -9.68 3.36 35.44
C TYR A 29 -10.63 2.52 34.58
N GLU A 30 -11.67 3.17 34.06
CA GLU A 30 -12.36 2.69 32.87
C GLU A 30 -11.24 2.42 31.87
N GLU A 31 -10.97 1.14 31.60
CA GLU A 31 -10.15 0.71 30.49
C GLU A 31 -10.84 1.22 29.23
N SER A 32 -10.50 2.44 28.83
CA SER A 32 -10.93 3.02 27.57
C SER A 32 -10.46 2.06 26.47
N GLU A 33 -11.41 1.35 25.88
CA GLU A 33 -11.17 0.45 24.75
C GLU A 33 -10.36 1.22 23.70
N PRO A 34 -9.28 0.64 23.16
CA PRO A 34 -8.43 1.35 22.22
C PRO A 34 -9.29 1.77 21.02
N GLU A 35 -9.42 3.08 20.81
CA GLU A 35 -9.98 3.63 19.57
C GLU A 35 -9.29 2.92 18.41
N GLU A 36 -10.06 2.13 17.65
CA GLU A 36 -9.58 1.46 16.44
C GLU A 36 -9.06 2.54 15.49
N GLN A 37 -7.74 2.76 15.52
CA GLN A 37 -7.09 3.66 14.59
C GLN A 37 -7.29 3.04 13.21
N GLU A 38 -8.10 3.70 12.37
CA GLU A 38 -8.17 3.38 10.95
C GLU A 38 -6.79 3.60 10.36
N GLU A 39 -5.98 2.54 10.33
CA GLU A 39 -4.68 2.54 9.68
C GLU A 39 -4.91 2.81 8.19
N ALA A 40 -4.64 4.03 7.75
CA ALA A 40 -4.61 4.34 6.33
C ALA A 40 -3.37 3.68 5.70
N TYR A 41 -3.50 3.22 4.45
CA TYR A 41 -2.42 2.56 3.72
C TYR A 41 -2.23 3.20 2.34
N ILE A 42 -0.98 3.30 1.88
CA ILE A 42 -0.63 3.68 0.51
C ILE A 42 -0.12 2.48 -0.27
N SER A 43 -0.18 2.51 -1.61
CA SER A 43 0.44 1.48 -2.45
C SER A 43 1.86 1.88 -2.81
N ILE A 44 2.80 0.96 -2.74
CA ILE A 44 4.18 1.18 -3.14
C ILE A 44 4.62 0.16 -4.18
N GLU A 45 5.40 0.64 -5.14
CA GLU A 45 6.01 -0.12 -6.21
C GLU A 45 7.51 0.24 -6.28
N VAL A 46 8.35 -0.79 -6.18
CA VAL A 46 9.80 -0.69 -6.22
C VAL A 46 10.31 -1.58 -7.34
N ARG A 47 10.93 -0.99 -8.36
CA ARG A 47 11.67 -1.76 -9.37
C ARG A 47 13.05 -2.11 -8.83
N CYS A 48 13.32 -3.40 -8.68
CA CYS A 48 14.57 -3.92 -8.12
C CYS A 48 14.87 -5.32 -8.68
N GLU A 49 16.04 -5.50 -9.27
CA GLU A 49 16.53 -6.81 -9.67
C GLU A 49 17.24 -7.48 -8.50
N THR A 50 16.93 -8.75 -8.25
CA THR A 50 17.47 -9.53 -7.13
C THR A 50 17.87 -10.92 -7.61
N GLN A 51 18.65 -11.61 -6.79
CA GLN A 51 18.89 -13.05 -6.94
C GLN A 51 17.67 -13.85 -6.43
N PRO A 52 17.56 -15.13 -6.82
CA PRO A 52 16.57 -16.03 -6.24
C PRO A 52 16.67 -16.05 -4.71
N GLU A 53 15.51 -16.15 -4.04
CA GLU A 53 15.38 -16.19 -2.57
C GLU A 53 15.77 -14.92 -1.81
N GLU A 54 16.21 -13.86 -2.50
CA GLU A 54 16.33 -12.54 -1.88
C GLU A 54 14.96 -11.86 -1.73
N ALA A 55 14.89 -10.90 -0.81
CA ALA A 55 13.68 -10.12 -0.57
C ALA A 55 13.98 -8.63 -0.54
N VAL A 56 13.05 -7.81 -1.05
CA VAL A 56 13.12 -6.35 -0.98
C VAL A 56 12.25 -5.85 0.16
N ALA A 57 12.76 -4.91 0.93
CA ALA A 57 12.04 -4.32 2.05
C ALA A 57 12.33 -2.82 2.17
N ILE A 58 11.43 -2.14 2.89
CA ILE A 58 11.50 -0.70 3.16
C ILE A 58 11.60 -0.49 4.66
N SER A 59 12.56 0.35 5.06
CA SER A 59 12.67 0.83 6.43
C SER A 59 12.68 2.33 6.48
N GLY A 60 12.12 2.92 7.53
CA GLY A 60 12.11 4.36 7.69
C GLY A 60 12.05 4.82 9.13
N SER A 61 11.90 6.14 9.30
CA SER A 61 11.77 6.79 10.61
C SER A 61 10.47 6.43 11.33
N ASP A 62 9.47 5.95 10.60
CA ASP A 62 8.19 5.55 11.17
C ASP A 62 8.29 4.17 11.84
N TRP A 63 7.65 4.02 13.00
CA TRP A 63 7.67 2.76 13.76
C TRP A 63 7.02 1.61 13.00
N GLN A 64 5.99 1.88 12.19
CA GLN A 64 5.34 0.92 11.30
C GLN A 64 6.25 0.46 10.16
N LEU A 65 7.28 1.25 9.82
CA LEU A 65 8.34 0.89 8.86
C LEU A 65 9.62 0.43 9.59
N GLY A 66 9.52 0.11 10.87
CA GLY A 66 10.58 -0.51 11.65
C GLY A 66 11.60 0.44 12.28
N SER A 67 11.43 1.76 12.25
CA SER A 67 12.35 2.71 12.91
C SER A 67 13.83 2.47 12.58
N TRP A 68 14.15 2.26 11.30
CA TRP A 68 15.48 1.91 10.78
C TRP A 68 16.03 0.54 11.23
N ASN A 69 15.19 -0.33 11.79
CA ASN A 69 15.54 -1.72 12.11
C ASN A 69 15.11 -2.67 10.97
N PRO A 70 16.05 -3.29 10.23
CA PRO A 70 15.75 -4.22 9.13
C PRO A 70 14.88 -5.43 9.53
N GLN A 71 14.95 -5.85 10.80
CA GLN A 71 14.17 -6.98 11.30
C GLN A 71 12.68 -6.63 11.52
N GLN A 72 12.37 -5.34 11.66
CA GLN A 72 11.01 -4.82 11.86
C GLN A 72 10.52 -4.03 10.64
N SER A 73 11.24 -4.13 9.53
CA SER A 73 10.94 -3.41 8.29
C SER A 73 9.82 -4.07 7.50
N TRP A 74 9.23 -3.31 6.57
CA TRP A 74 8.14 -3.79 5.74
C TRP A 74 8.66 -4.52 4.50
N TYR A 75 8.38 -5.81 4.38
CA TYR A 75 8.80 -6.62 3.24
C TYR A 75 7.80 -6.50 2.09
N LEU A 76 8.33 -6.32 0.88
CA LEU A 76 7.53 -6.22 -0.34
C LEU A 76 7.38 -7.59 -1.00
N ASN A 77 6.35 -7.70 -1.82
CA ASN A 77 6.02 -8.94 -2.52
C ASN A 77 6.26 -8.80 -4.02
N THR A 78 6.69 -9.89 -4.66
CA THR A 78 6.77 -10.00 -6.12
C THR A 78 6.31 -11.39 -6.56
N SER A 79 6.02 -11.54 -7.85
CA SER A 79 5.74 -12.82 -8.50
C SER A 79 6.59 -12.96 -9.76
N PRO A 80 6.75 -14.18 -10.32
CA PRO A 80 7.45 -14.37 -11.58
C PRO A 80 6.89 -13.53 -12.75
N GLU A 81 5.60 -13.19 -12.71
CA GLU A 81 4.93 -12.38 -13.73
C GLU A 81 5.17 -10.87 -13.54
N SER A 82 5.39 -10.41 -12.30
CA SER A 82 5.61 -9.00 -12.00
C SER A 82 7.09 -8.62 -11.88
N TYR A 83 7.98 -9.59 -11.69
CA TYR A 83 9.42 -9.35 -11.58
C TYR A 83 9.96 -8.57 -12.80
N PRO A 84 10.78 -7.50 -12.61
CA PRO A 84 11.51 -7.09 -11.39
C PRO A 84 10.79 -6.04 -10.51
N VAL A 85 9.45 -6.04 -10.52
CA VAL A 85 8.65 -5.09 -9.72
C VAL A 85 8.20 -5.73 -8.41
N TRP A 86 8.52 -5.05 -7.31
CA TRP A 86 8.15 -5.40 -5.94
C TRP A 86 7.09 -4.43 -5.45
N LYS A 87 6.02 -4.92 -4.83
CA LYS A 87 4.89 -4.09 -4.44
C LYS A 87 4.26 -4.55 -3.14
N ASP A 88 3.68 -3.59 -2.43
CA ASP A 88 2.79 -3.87 -1.31
C ASP A 88 1.94 -2.64 -0.96
N ARG A 89 1.03 -2.80 0.00
CA ARG A 89 0.41 -1.69 0.70
C ARG A 89 1.10 -1.49 2.04
N ILE A 90 1.63 -0.30 2.28
CA ILE A 90 2.29 0.05 3.54
C ILE A 90 1.43 1.02 4.34
N PRO A 91 1.53 1.04 5.68
CA PRO A 91 0.87 2.03 6.50
C PRO A 91 1.25 3.44 6.05
N MET A 92 0.31 4.37 6.20
CA MET A 92 0.47 5.76 5.77
C MET A 92 1.70 6.36 6.47
N PRO A 93 2.75 6.71 5.73
CA PRO A 93 3.96 7.21 6.34
C PRO A 93 3.76 8.64 6.87
N SER A 94 4.57 9.01 7.86
CA SER A 94 4.57 10.38 8.37
C SER A 94 4.98 11.35 7.26
N PRO A 95 4.26 12.47 7.07
CA PRO A 95 4.63 13.48 6.07
C PRO A 95 6.05 14.00 6.29
N GLY A 96 6.90 13.92 5.27
CA GLY A 96 8.32 14.30 5.38
C GLY A 96 9.19 13.31 6.17
N GLY A 97 8.64 12.16 6.57
CA GLY A 97 9.41 11.05 7.14
C GLY A 97 10.44 10.53 6.15
N GLN A 98 11.53 9.97 6.69
CA GLN A 98 12.62 9.45 5.88
C GLN A 98 12.54 7.94 5.77
N PHE A 99 13.00 7.39 4.64
CA PHE A 99 13.06 5.96 4.43
C PHE A 99 14.19 5.57 3.46
N LYS A 100 14.51 4.27 3.44
CA LYS A 100 15.36 3.64 2.44
C LYS A 100 14.85 2.25 2.11
N VAL A 101 15.23 1.79 0.93
CA VAL A 101 15.03 0.41 0.49
C VAL A 101 16.29 -0.41 0.77
N PHE A 102 16.12 -1.68 1.14
CA PHE A 102 17.21 -2.64 1.22
C PHE A 102 16.81 -3.99 0.63
N ILE A 103 17.83 -4.78 0.29
CA ILE A 103 17.68 -6.18 -0.10
C ILE A 103 18.17 -7.03 1.06
N LYS A 104 17.34 -7.98 1.51
CA LYS A 104 17.77 -9.05 2.40
C LYS A 104 18.30 -10.19 1.54
N ASN A 105 19.58 -10.49 1.67
CA ASN A 105 20.20 -11.60 0.94
C ASN A 105 19.87 -12.95 1.59
N THR A 106 20.24 -14.04 0.91
CA THR A 106 19.97 -15.41 1.36
C THR A 106 20.74 -15.81 2.62
N VAL A 107 21.83 -15.11 2.95
CA VAL A 107 22.64 -15.30 4.16
C VAL A 107 22.06 -14.52 5.35
N GLY A 108 21.06 -13.66 5.12
CA GLY A 108 20.40 -12.84 6.13
C GLY A 108 21.04 -11.47 6.37
N GLU A 109 21.97 -11.04 5.52
CA GLU A 109 22.51 -9.68 5.54
C GLU A 109 21.58 -8.70 4.82
N PHE A 110 21.71 -7.42 5.17
CA PHE A 110 20.88 -6.33 4.65
C PHE A 110 21.72 -5.37 3.83
N VAL A 111 21.44 -5.30 2.52
CA VAL A 111 22.13 -4.43 1.56
C VAL A 111 21.25 -3.22 1.27
N TRP A 112 21.56 -2.09 1.91
CA TRP A 112 20.88 -0.82 1.70
C TRP A 112 21.17 -0.23 0.32
N GLU A 113 20.20 0.50 -0.23
CA GLU A 113 20.39 1.21 -1.49
C GLU A 113 21.57 2.19 -1.43
N GLY A 114 22.35 2.21 -2.51
CA GLY A 114 23.57 3.01 -2.67
C GLY A 114 23.35 4.53 -2.81
N LEU A 115 22.20 5.04 -2.39
CA LEU A 115 21.92 6.48 -2.41
C LEU A 115 22.69 7.21 -1.29
N PRO A 116 23.26 8.40 -1.59
CA PRO A 116 24.02 9.18 -0.61
C PRO A 116 23.14 9.75 0.51
N CYS A 117 21.83 9.85 0.29
CA CYS A 117 20.86 10.33 1.28
C CYS A 117 19.66 9.39 1.39
N ASN A 118 18.93 9.51 2.49
CA ASN A 118 17.63 8.86 2.67
C ASN A 118 16.58 9.51 1.76
N ARG A 119 15.64 8.70 1.28
CA ARG A 119 14.45 9.21 0.61
C ARG A 119 13.54 9.88 1.62
N THR A 120 12.73 10.81 1.16
CA THR A 120 11.79 11.56 2.02
C THR A 120 10.39 11.46 1.42
N TRP A 121 9.41 11.07 2.23
CA TRP A 121 8.01 11.07 1.83
C TRP A 121 7.53 12.50 1.52
N PRO A 122 6.61 12.68 0.55
CA PRO A 122 5.99 13.99 0.34
C PRO A 122 5.37 14.54 1.64
N ARG A 123 5.53 15.84 1.86
CA ARG A 123 4.97 16.52 3.05
C ARG A 123 3.45 16.74 2.96
N CYS A 124 2.87 16.55 1.79
CA CYS A 124 1.45 16.68 1.52
C CYS A 124 1.06 15.82 0.32
N GLY A 125 -0.25 15.57 0.17
CA GLY A 125 -0.80 14.89 -1.02
C GLY A 125 -0.69 13.36 -1.00
N LEU A 126 -0.18 12.76 0.07
CA LEU A 126 -0.34 11.32 0.29
C LEU A 126 -1.75 11.03 0.82
N THR A 127 -2.42 10.13 0.13
CA THR A 127 -3.79 9.67 0.40
C THR A 127 -3.86 8.16 0.21
N ALA A 128 -4.91 7.50 0.69
CA ALA A 128 -5.02 6.03 0.64
C ALA A 128 -5.06 5.46 -0.80
N ASP A 129 -5.37 6.29 -1.79
CA ASP A 129 -5.33 5.98 -3.22
C ASP A 129 -4.00 6.34 -3.89
N THR A 130 -3.01 6.84 -3.15
CA THR A 130 -1.70 7.15 -3.70
C THR A 130 -0.89 5.88 -3.98
N GLU A 131 -0.33 5.80 -5.18
CA GLU A 131 0.67 4.83 -5.59
C GLU A 131 2.03 5.51 -5.71
N VAL A 132 3.02 5.03 -4.97
CA VAL A 132 4.39 5.53 -5.00
C VAL A 132 5.25 4.58 -5.81
N LYS A 133 5.93 5.07 -6.84
CA LYS A 133 6.84 4.29 -7.69
C LYS A 133 8.27 4.78 -7.56
N LEU A 134 9.21 3.86 -7.39
CA LEU A 134 10.63 4.16 -7.31
C LEU A 134 11.48 3.01 -7.89
N THR A 135 12.75 3.30 -8.19
CA THR A 135 13.74 2.30 -8.63
C THR A 135 14.85 2.21 -7.58
N TYR A 136 15.22 0.99 -7.20
CA TYR A 136 16.31 0.77 -6.23
C TYR A 136 17.62 1.39 -6.71
N GLY A 137 18.28 2.17 -5.86
CA GLY A 137 19.55 2.84 -6.20
C GLY A 137 19.42 4.11 -7.06
N GLU A 138 18.21 4.49 -7.50
CA GLU A 138 17.97 5.74 -8.21
C GLU A 138 17.16 6.72 -7.34
N SER A 139 17.60 7.97 -7.23
CA SER A 139 16.94 8.96 -6.36
C SER A 139 15.53 9.36 -6.81
N GLY A 140 15.11 8.97 -8.02
CA GLY A 140 13.78 9.24 -8.55
C GLY A 140 12.67 8.57 -7.74
N MET A 141 11.59 9.31 -7.51
CA MET A 141 10.35 8.84 -6.90
C MET A 141 9.18 9.56 -7.56
N THR A 142 8.15 8.81 -7.95
CA THR A 142 6.92 9.35 -8.55
C THR A 142 5.72 8.97 -7.68
N THR A 143 4.78 9.90 -7.50
CA THR A 143 3.52 9.64 -6.79
C THR A 143 2.35 9.83 -7.73
N VAL A 144 1.44 8.86 -7.78
CA VAL A 144 0.26 8.86 -8.64
C VAL A 144 -0.97 8.67 -7.77
N SER A 145 -1.89 9.64 -7.74
CA SER A 145 -3.17 9.49 -7.04
C SER A 145 -4.16 8.71 -7.91
N LEU A 146 -4.57 7.51 -7.47
CA LEU A 146 -5.48 6.62 -8.21
C LEU A 146 -6.95 7.06 -8.14
N GLY A 147 -7.27 8.13 -7.40
CA GLY A 147 -8.62 8.66 -7.18
C GLY A 147 -9.40 8.99 -8.45
N HIS A 148 -8.73 9.22 -9.58
CA HIS A 148 -9.39 9.42 -10.87
C HIS A 148 -9.55 8.14 -11.71
N ALA A 149 -8.84 7.05 -11.39
CA ALA A 149 -8.78 5.86 -12.26
C ALA A 149 -9.95 4.88 -12.04
N LYS A 150 -10.45 4.74 -10.81
CA LYS A 150 -11.53 3.78 -10.49
C LYS A 150 -12.90 4.26 -10.98
N GLU A 151 -13.14 5.56 -10.95
CA GLU A 151 -14.38 6.16 -11.48
C GLU A 151 -14.44 6.00 -13.01
N SER A 152 -13.35 6.33 -13.71
CA SER A 152 -13.24 6.15 -15.16
C SER A 152 -13.37 4.68 -15.62
N ALA A 153 -12.90 3.70 -14.83
CA ALA A 153 -13.06 2.29 -15.16
C ALA A 153 -14.51 1.80 -15.00
N LYS A 154 -15.22 2.28 -13.97
CA LYS A 154 -16.64 1.98 -13.76
C LYS A 154 -17.48 2.64 -14.86
N GLU A 155 -17.25 3.92 -15.15
CA GLU A 155 -17.92 4.65 -16.21
C GLU A 155 -17.70 4.00 -17.58
N LEU A 156 -16.48 3.52 -17.88
CA LEU A 156 -16.20 2.83 -19.13
C LEU A 156 -16.94 1.48 -19.24
N ARG A 157 -17.07 0.74 -18.14
CA ARG A 157 -17.82 -0.53 -18.10
C ARG A 157 -19.32 -0.28 -18.27
N GLU A 158 -19.86 0.74 -17.61
CA GLU A 158 -21.26 1.15 -17.73
C GLU A 158 -21.57 1.65 -19.14
N ALA A 159 -20.70 2.48 -19.73
CA ALA A 159 -20.81 2.94 -21.11
C ALA A 159 -20.77 1.79 -22.12
N LYS A 160 -19.86 0.81 -21.95
CA LYS A 160 -19.80 -0.39 -22.80
C LYS A 160 -21.07 -1.23 -22.69
N LEU A 161 -21.65 -1.37 -21.49
CA LEU A 161 -22.89 -2.10 -21.28
C LEU A 161 -24.08 -1.40 -21.93
N GLN A 162 -24.17 -0.07 -21.82
CA GLN A 162 -25.21 0.73 -22.49
C GLN A 162 -25.09 0.65 -24.01
N ALA A 163 -23.88 0.74 -24.56
CA ALA A 163 -23.64 0.60 -25.99
C ALA A 163 -24.07 -0.79 -26.50
N LYS A 164 -23.76 -1.87 -25.77
CA LYS A 164 -24.19 -3.23 -26.11
C LYS A 164 -25.72 -3.36 -26.13
N LYS A 165 -26.40 -2.87 -25.07
CA LYS A 165 -27.87 -2.88 -25.00
C LYS A 165 -28.51 -2.08 -26.15
N LYS A 166 -27.96 -0.91 -26.49
CA LYS A 166 -28.47 -0.08 -27.60
C LYS A 166 -28.28 -0.75 -28.96
N ALA A 167 -27.15 -1.42 -29.19
CA ALA A 167 -26.90 -2.18 -30.41
C ALA A 167 -27.87 -3.36 -30.57
N GLU A 168 -28.15 -4.08 -29.49
CA GLU A 168 -29.09 -5.19 -29.48
C GLU A 168 -30.54 -4.72 -29.75
N ALA A 169 -30.97 -3.63 -29.09
CA ALA A 169 -32.27 -3.02 -29.33
C ALA A 169 -32.43 -2.55 -30.80
N ALA A 170 -31.39 -1.93 -31.38
CA ALA A 170 -31.41 -1.50 -32.77
C ALA A 170 -31.50 -2.69 -33.75
N ARG A 171 -30.86 -3.82 -33.42
CA ARG A 171 -30.95 -5.06 -34.22
C ARG A 171 -32.34 -5.68 -34.14
N ALA A 172 -32.95 -5.72 -32.95
CA ALA A 172 -34.32 -6.19 -32.75
C ALA A 172 -35.34 -5.32 -33.52
N ALA A 173 -35.21 -3.99 -33.44
CA ALA A 173 -36.08 -3.07 -34.17
C ALA A 173 -36.00 -3.25 -35.70
N LYS A 174 -34.78 -3.42 -36.24
CA LYS A 174 -34.58 -3.70 -37.67
C LYS A 174 -35.19 -5.06 -38.08
N ALA A 175 -35.07 -6.08 -37.24
CA ALA A 175 -35.67 -7.39 -37.49
C ALA A 175 -37.21 -7.32 -37.51
N ALA A 176 -37.82 -6.61 -36.55
CA ALA A 176 -39.26 -6.40 -36.49
C ALA A 176 -39.79 -5.62 -37.70
N ALA A 177 -39.09 -4.55 -38.12
CA ALA A 177 -39.45 -3.78 -39.31
C ALA A 177 -39.40 -4.64 -40.58
N LYS A 178 -38.38 -5.49 -40.73
CA LYS A 178 -38.25 -6.42 -41.86
C LYS A 178 -39.37 -7.46 -41.88
N ALA A 179 -39.72 -8.02 -40.72
CA ALA A 179 -40.82 -8.98 -40.61
C ALA A 179 -42.17 -8.34 -40.97
N LYS A 180 -42.41 -7.11 -40.53
CA LYS A 180 -43.63 -6.35 -40.84
C LYS A 180 -43.74 -6.00 -42.33
N ALA A 181 -42.62 -5.67 -42.97
CA ALA A 181 -42.56 -5.42 -44.41
C ALA A 181 -42.80 -6.69 -45.25
N LEU A 182 -42.30 -7.86 -44.81
CA LEU A 182 -42.60 -9.13 -45.50
C LEU A 182 -44.06 -9.55 -45.37
N ALA A 183 -44.70 -9.26 -44.24
CA ALA A 183 -46.10 -9.58 -44.00
C ALA A 183 -47.08 -8.70 -44.81
N SER A 184 -46.64 -7.55 -45.33
CA SER A 184 -47.48 -6.68 -46.16
C SER A 184 -47.35 -6.94 -47.67
N VAL A 185 -46.59 -7.95 -48.10
CA VAL A 185 -46.45 -8.30 -49.51
C VAL A 185 -47.74 -8.99 -49.98
N PRO A 186 -48.48 -8.44 -50.96
CA PRO A 186 -49.72 -9.05 -51.44
C PRO A 186 -49.43 -10.42 -52.06
N ARG A 187 -50.19 -11.44 -51.65
CA ARG A 187 -50.25 -12.72 -52.37
C ARG A 187 -50.89 -12.44 -53.73
N LEU A 188 -50.09 -12.41 -54.79
CA LEU A 188 -50.57 -12.50 -56.17
C LEU A 188 -51.30 -13.83 -56.32
N GLY A 189 -52.64 -13.76 -56.28
CA GLY A 189 -53.52 -14.89 -56.51
C GLY A 189 -53.33 -15.39 -57.94
N TYR A 190 -52.98 -16.67 -58.06
CA TYR A 190 -53.10 -17.39 -59.31
C TYR A 190 -54.58 -17.52 -59.63
N ALA A 191 -55.02 -16.82 -60.68
CA ALA A 191 -56.33 -17.04 -61.29
C ALA A 191 -56.25 -18.34 -62.12
N GLU A 192 -56.86 -19.41 -61.64
CA GLU A 192 -57.14 -20.60 -62.43
C GLU A 192 -58.18 -20.27 -63.51
N ARG A 193 -57.93 -20.74 -64.75
CA ARG A 193 -58.83 -20.65 -65.90
C ARG A 193 -59.53 -21.98 -66.12
#